data_AF-A0A942MCR4-F1
#
_entry.id   AF-A0A942MCR4-F1
#
_cell.length_a   1.000
_cell.length_b   1.000
_cell.length_c   1.000
_cell.angle_alpha   90.00
_cell.angle_beta   90.00
_cell.angle_gamma   90.00
#
_symmetry.space_group_name_H-M   'P 1'
#
loop_
_entity.id
_entity.type
_entity.pdbx_description
1 polymer ?
#
loop_
_entity_poly.entity_id
_entity_poly.type
_entity_poly.pdbx_seq_one_letter_code
_entity_poly.pdbx_strand_id
1 'polypeptide(L)'
;MDGKVIVMGLTRVFFGILSLGGGLLMFYFNDLSQSVRINGILGSIGPFVFLSVSAIGLIGLSAQLDPRKLAMLLAGTTLILLGTR
;
A
#
# COMPACT_ATOMS: atom_id res chain seq x y z
N MET A 1 -16.36 17.88 5.08
CA MET A 1 -15.45 16.94 4.42
C MET A 1 -16.10 15.57 4.43
N ASP A 2 -16.08 14.84 3.30
CA ASP A 2 -16.59 13.46 3.26
C ASP A 2 -15.72 12.58 4.18
N GLY A 3 -16.33 11.89 5.14
CA GLY A 3 -15.63 11.02 6.08
C GLY A 3 -14.83 9.93 5.38
N LYS A 4 -15.28 9.46 4.21
CA LYS A 4 -14.57 8.44 3.41
C LYS A 4 -13.25 9.00 2.86
N VAL A 5 -13.26 10.25 2.39
CA VAL A 5 -12.07 10.94 1.88
C VAL A 5 -11.05 11.16 3.00
N ILE A 6 -11.52 11.51 4.21
CA ILE A 6 -10.65 11.64 5.39
C ILE A 6 -9.96 10.30 5.68
N VAL A 7 -10.71 9.20 5.75
CA VAL A 7 -10.14 7.88 6.02
C VAL A 7 -9.16 7.47 4.93
N MET A 8 -9.52 7.62 3.64
CA MET A 8 -8.61 7.31 2.52
C MET A 8 -7.30 8.12 2.60
N GLY A 9 -7.41 9.41 2.88
CA GLY A 9 -6.27 10.31 3.02
C GLY A 9 -5.38 9.92 4.20
N LEU A 10 -5.96 9.72 5.38
CA LEU A 10 -5.23 9.31 6.58
C LEU A 10 -4.52 7.98 6.40
N THR A 11 -5.16 6.99 5.79
CA THR A 11 -4.53 5.69 5.51
C THR A 11 -3.30 5.85 4.60
N ARG A 12 -3.35 6.74 3.60
CA ARG A 12 -2.18 7.05 2.76
C ARG A 12 -1.09 7.79 3.49
N VAL A 13 -1.44 8.80 4.27
CA VAL A 13 -0.48 9.57 5.07
C VAL A 13 0.23 8.64 6.05
N PHE A 14 -0.50 7.77 6.74
CA PHE A 14 0.07 6.80 7.67
C PHE A 14 1.07 5.86 7.00
N PHE A 15 0.71 5.26 5.86
CA PHE A 15 1.65 4.42 5.11
C PHE A 15 2.85 5.20 4.56
N GLY A 16 2.64 6.47 4.16
CA GLY A 16 3.71 7.38 3.78
C GLY A 16 4.71 7.60 4.92
N ILE A 17 4.23 7.83 6.15
CA ILE A 17 5.09 7.98 7.34
C ILE A 17 5.88 6.70 7.61
N LEU A 18 5.24 5.53 7.52
CA LEU A 18 5.95 4.25 7.65
C LEU A 18 7.02 4.05 6.59
N SER A 19 6.73 4.42 5.34
CA SER A 19 7.67 4.32 4.23
C SER A 19 8.85 5.28 4.40
N LEU A 20 8.58 6.52 4.84
CA LEU A 20 9.60 7.50 5.17
C LEU A 20 10.48 7.02 6.33
N GLY A 21 9.88 6.54 7.42
CA GLY A 21 10.61 5.96 8.55
C GLY A 21 11.46 4.76 8.14
N GLY A 22 10.94 3.92 7.25
CA GLY A 22 11.68 2.84 6.61
C GLY A 22 12.92 3.32 5.86
N GLY A 23 12.77 4.31 4.98
CA GLY A 23 13.88 4.91 4.25
C GLY A 23 14.92 5.56 5.17
N LEU A 24 14.47 6.23 6.24
CA LEU A 24 15.37 6.77 7.26
C LEU A 24 16.14 5.66 7.99
N LEU A 25 15.51 4.53 8.31
CA LEU A 25 16.20 3.37 8.88
C LEU A 25 17.21 2.78 7.89
N MET A 26 16.90 2.75 6.59
CA MET A 26 17.86 2.31 5.56
C MET A 26 19.11 3.20 5.57
N PHE A 27 18.95 4.53 5.63
CA PHE A 27 20.08 5.45 5.74
C PHE A 27 20.83 5.31 7.07
N TYR A 28 20.11 5.07 8.16
CA TYR A 28 20.71 4.91 9.49
C TYR A 28 21.58 3.64 9.58
N PHE A 29 21.09 2.49 9.11
CA PHE A 29 21.84 1.24 9.15
C PHE A 29 22.95 1.20 8.10
N ASN A 30 22.80 1.93 6.98
CA ASN A 30 23.76 2.03 5.89
C ASN A 30 24.32 0.67 5.41
N ASP A 31 23.49 -0.38 5.49
CA ASP A 31 23.82 -1.75 5.14
C ASP A 31 22.82 -2.26 4.10
N LEU A 32 23.34 -2.72 2.97
CA LEU A 32 22.51 -3.14 1.83
C LEU A 32 21.58 -4.31 2.19
N SER A 33 22.04 -5.27 2.99
CA SER A 33 21.25 -6.43 3.39
C SER A 33 20.08 -6.01 4.29
N GLN A 34 20.32 -5.11 5.26
CA GLN A 34 19.26 -4.52 6.08
C GLN A 34 18.29 -3.70 5.23
N SER A 35 18.78 -2.88 4.30
CA SER A 35 17.92 -2.08 3.42
C SER A 35 17.00 -2.94 2.56
N VAL A 36 17.50 -4.04 1.99
CA VAL A 36 16.69 -4.99 1.22
C VAL A 36 15.61 -5.63 2.09
N ARG A 37 15.92 -5.99 3.35
CA ARG A 37 14.91 -6.53 4.29
C ARG A 37 13.82 -5.52 4.62
N ILE A 38 14.21 -4.28 4.95
CA ILE A 38 13.26 -3.20 5.25
C ILE A 38 12.38 -2.92 4.02
N ASN A 39 12.98 -2.87 2.83
CA ASN A 39 12.25 -2.64 1.59
C ASN A 39 11.28 -3.79 1.29
N GLY A 40 11.68 -5.03 1.52
CA GLY A 40 10.82 -6.20 1.36
C GLY A 40 9.61 -6.16 2.29
N ILE A 41 9.79 -5.76 3.55
CA ILE A 41 8.69 -5.63 4.51
C ILE A 41 7.72 -4.51 4.08
N LEU A 42 8.23 -3.30 3.81
CA LEU A 42 7.41 -2.15 3.40
C LEU A 42 6.73 -2.38 2.05
N GLY A 43 7.47 -2.94 1.09
CA GLY A 43 6.99 -3.32 -0.22
C GLY A 43 5.90 -4.39 -0.17
N SER A 44 5.94 -5.28 0.82
CA SER A 44 4.86 -6.26 1.05
C SER A 44 3.60 -5.62 1.62
N ILE A 45 3.73 -4.60 2.49
CA ILE A 45 2.61 -3.90 3.11
C ILE A 45 1.90 -2.96 2.12
N GLY A 46 2.64 -2.35 1.19
CA GLY A 46 2.11 -1.40 0.19
C GLY A 46 0.91 -1.91 -0.61
N PRO A 47 0.94 -3.12 -1.18
CA PRO A 47 -0.20 -3.80 -1.79
C PRO A 47 -1.46 -3.80 -0.92
N PHE A 48 -1.36 -4.20 0.36
CA PHE A 48 -2.53 -4.28 1.26
C PHE A 48 -3.13 -2.90 1.57
N VAL A 49 -2.27 -1.88 1.74
CA VAL A 49 -2.73 -0.49 1.93
C VAL A 49 -3.43 0.00 0.67
N PHE A 50 -2.87 -0.28 -0.50
CA PHE A 50 -3.47 0.11 -1.78
C PHE A 50 -4.83 -0.55 -1.99
N LEU A 51 -4.96 -1.85 -1.70
CA LEU A 51 -6.22 -2.59 -1.74
C LEU A 51 -7.26 -1.95 -0.82
N SER A 52 -6.88 -1.65 0.43
CA SER A 52 -7.77 -1.08 1.43
C SER A 52 -8.32 0.29 1.01
N VAL A 53 -7.45 1.20 0.57
CA VAL A 53 -7.87 2.53 0.11
C VAL A 53 -8.73 2.44 -1.15
N SER A 54 -8.39 1.54 -2.07
CA SER A 54 -9.19 1.31 -3.28
C SER A 54 -10.58 0.76 -2.96
N ALA A 55 -10.69 -0.16 -2.01
CA ALA A 55 -11.96 -0.68 -1.54
C ALA A 55 -12.83 0.42 -0.91
N ILE A 56 -12.25 1.26 -0.05
CA ILE A 56 -12.96 2.41 0.55
C ILE A 56 -13.45 3.37 -0.53
N GLY A 57 -12.63 3.67 -1.54
CA GLY A 57 -13.01 4.54 -2.65
C GLY A 57 -14.13 3.95 -3.49
N LEU A 58 -14.05 2.67 -3.85
CA LEU A 58 -15.05 1.98 -4.66
C LEU A 58 -16.41 1.88 -3.92
N ILE A 59 -16.42 1.48 -2.65
CA ILE A 59 -17.62 1.49 -1.80
C ILE A 59 -18.15 2.92 -1.66
N GLY A 60 -17.25 3.91 -1.60
CA GLY A 60 -17.58 5.31 -1.46
C GLY A 60 -18.37 5.90 -2.63
N LEU A 61 -18.02 5.48 -3.84
CA LEU A 61 -18.61 5.93 -5.11
C LEU A 61 -20.01 5.35 -5.39
N SER A 62 -20.60 4.56 -4.48
CA SER A 62 -21.85 3.79 -4.70
C SER A 62 -21.82 2.89 -5.94
N ALA A 63 -20.63 2.70 -6.53
CA ALA A 63 -20.43 1.75 -7.60
C ALA A 63 -20.44 0.36 -6.97
N GLN A 64 -21.41 -0.46 -7.37
CA GLN A 64 -21.34 -1.90 -7.11
C GLN A 64 -19.91 -2.36 -7.44
N LEU A 65 -19.28 -3.03 -6.49
CA LEU A 65 -17.90 -3.51 -6.64
C LEU A 65 -17.86 -4.43 -7.86
N ASP A 66 -17.48 -3.88 -9.03
CA ASP A 66 -17.34 -4.65 -10.25
C ASP A 66 -16.29 -5.74 -10.00
N PRO A 67 -16.67 -7.03 -10.03
CA PRO A 67 -15.75 -8.13 -9.73
C PRO A 67 -14.50 -8.10 -10.61
N ARG A 68 -14.61 -7.55 -11.82
CA ARG A 68 -13.47 -7.40 -12.74
C ARG A 68 -12.43 -6.42 -12.21
N LYS A 69 -12.87 -5.28 -11.65
CA LYS A 69 -11.97 -4.29 -11.05
C LYS A 69 -11.26 -4.87 -9.83
N LEU A 70 -12.00 -5.62 -9.01
CA LEU A 70 -11.43 -6.31 -7.85
C LEU A 70 -10.39 -7.35 -8.28
N ALA A 71 -10.70 -8.15 -9.30
CA ALA A 71 -9.78 -9.15 -9.86
C ALA A 71 -8.51 -8.52 -10.44
N MET A 72 -8.61 -7.40 -11.16
CA MET A 72 -7.45 -6.65 -11.66
C MET A 72 -6.58 -6.10 -10.53
N LEU A 73 -7.20 -5.58 -9.46
CA LEU A 73 -6.52 -5.05 -8.29
C LEU A 73 -5.72 -6.16 -7.56
N LEU A 74 -6.34 -7.33 -7.38
CA LEU A 74 -5.72 -8.52 -6.79
C LEU A 74 -4.60 -9.08 -7.68
N ALA A 75 -4.80 -9.12 -9.00
CA ALA A 75 -3.78 -9.57 -9.94
C ALA A 75 -2.56 -8.64 -9.91
N GLY A 76 -2.76 -7.32 -9.95
CA GLY A 76 -1.69 -6.34 -9.89
C GLY A 76 -0.90 -6.41 -8.58
N THR A 77 -1.59 -6.55 -7.44
CA THR A 77 -0.92 -6.71 -6.14
C THR A 77 -0.17 -8.04 -6.03
N THR A 78 -0.71 -9.13 -6.58
CA THR A 78 -0.01 -10.42 -6.65
C THR A 78 1.24 -10.34 -7.52
N LEU A 79 1.18 -9.66 -8.67
CA LEU A 79 2.34 -9.42 -9.54
C LEU A 79 3.44 -8.62 -8.83
N ILE A 80 3.09 -7.57 -8.09
CA ILE A 80 4.04 -6.80 -7.28
C ILE A 80 4.71 -7.71 -6.25
N LEU A 81 3.93 -8.52 -5.54
CA LEU A 81 4.47 -9.46 -4.54
C LEU A 81 5.37 -10.54 -5.17
N LEU A 82 5.05 -11.02 -6.37
CA LEU A 82 5.89 -11.98 -7.10
C LEU A 82 7.19 -11.34 -7.60
N GLY A 83 7.15 -10.10 -8.09
CA GLY A 83 8.33 -9.39 -8.60
C GLY A 83 9.28 -8.86 -7.51
N THR A 84 8.84 -8.84 -6.25
CA THR A 84 9.65 -8.40 -5.10
C THR A 84 10.30 -9.58 -4.35
N ARG A 85 10.04 -10.83 -4.77
CA ARG A 85 10.70 -12.05 -4.29
C ARG A 85 11.84 -12.44 -5.22
#